data_AF-A0A4U1ZAP5-F1
#
_entry.id   AF-A0A4U1ZAP5-F1
#
_cell.length_a   1.000
_cell.length_b   1.000
_cell.length_c   1.000
_cell.angle_alpha   90.00
_cell.angle_beta   90.00
_cell.angle_gamma   90.00
#
_symmetry.space_group_name_H-M   'P 1'
#
loop_
_entity.id
_entity.type
_entity.pdbx_description
1 polymer ?
#
loop_
_entity_poly.entity_id
_entity_poly.type
_entity_poly.pdbx_seq_one_letter_code
_entity_poly.pdbx_strand_id
1 'polypeptide(L)'
;MGGKSKSSSSSNTTNVSGQNAISGDNLGTAISGVNNSTINVESVDHGAVQGALKLGEEIIFSAESMHETNAEYLAKLNGRSMQFANASLEEYSATNSENLQMMAGLAGNQAAQNSESLGAVMELAKFNQDGGQSEQNEMNLYLMMFIAAVLGFVTYKAVR
;
A
#
# COMPACT_ATOMS: atom_id res chain seq x y z
N MET A 1 107.52 -25.10 -57.47
CA MET A 1 106.73 -25.25 -56.23
C MET A 1 106.91 -24.01 -55.36
N GLY A 2 105.83 -23.48 -54.76
CA GLY A 2 105.94 -22.62 -53.57
C GLY A 2 105.41 -21.19 -53.64
N GLY A 3 104.23 -20.94 -54.24
CA GLY A 3 103.50 -19.68 -54.03
C GLY A 3 102.99 -19.59 -52.59
N LYS A 4 103.52 -18.66 -51.79
CA LYS A 4 103.05 -18.42 -50.42
C LYS A 4 101.79 -17.56 -50.46
N SER A 5 100.63 -18.21 -50.61
CA SER A 5 99.33 -17.57 -50.43
C SER A 5 99.19 -17.11 -48.98
N LYS A 6 99.34 -15.81 -48.73
CA LYS A 6 98.88 -15.17 -47.49
C LYS A 6 97.39 -14.90 -47.64
N SER A 7 96.55 -15.84 -47.23
CA SER A 7 95.13 -15.58 -47.03
C SER A 7 94.93 -14.96 -45.65
N SER A 8 94.65 -13.66 -45.60
CA SER A 8 94.11 -13.00 -44.40
C SER A 8 92.58 -13.06 -44.47
N SER A 9 91.97 -14.08 -43.87
CA SER A 9 90.52 -14.09 -43.64
C SER A 9 90.23 -13.32 -42.36
N SER A 10 89.81 -12.07 -42.49
CA SER A 10 89.12 -11.35 -41.41
C SER A 10 87.64 -11.70 -41.53
N SER A 11 87.18 -12.57 -40.63
CA SER A 11 85.77 -12.94 -40.52
C SER A 11 85.19 -12.14 -39.35
N ASN A 12 84.45 -11.07 -39.65
CA ASN A 12 83.59 -10.43 -38.65
C ASN A 12 82.31 -11.26 -38.53
N THR A 13 82.36 -12.33 -37.75
CA THR A 13 81.16 -13.05 -37.34
C THR A 13 80.49 -12.29 -36.19
N THR A 14 79.52 -11.42 -36.49
CA THR A 14 78.49 -11.08 -35.51
C THR A 14 77.54 -12.26 -35.42
N ASN A 15 77.83 -13.16 -34.49
CA ASN A 15 76.91 -14.19 -34.09
C ASN A 15 75.72 -13.50 -33.42
N VAL A 16 74.66 -13.15 -34.16
CA VAL A 16 73.34 -12.94 -33.56
C VAL A 16 72.79 -14.32 -33.21
N SER A 17 73.40 -14.94 -32.20
CA SER A 17 72.88 -16.13 -31.53
C SER A 17 71.63 -15.70 -30.76
N GLY A 18 70.56 -15.46 -31.51
CA GLY A 18 69.20 -15.31 -31.03
C GLY A 18 68.33 -16.29 -31.79
N GLN A 19 68.69 -17.58 -31.76
CA GLN A 19 67.77 -18.61 -32.18
C GLN A 19 66.63 -18.58 -31.16
N ASN A 20 65.53 -17.92 -31.51
CA ASN A 20 64.31 -17.97 -30.74
C ASN A 20 63.83 -19.42 -30.78
N ALA A 21 64.23 -20.22 -29.79
CA ALA A 21 63.65 -21.52 -29.54
C ALA A 21 62.24 -21.29 -29.01
N ILE A 22 61.30 -21.10 -29.93
CA ILE A 22 59.88 -21.06 -29.63
C ILE A 22 59.41 -22.51 -29.63
N SER A 23 59.04 -23.03 -28.47
CA SER A 23 58.39 -24.33 -28.33
C SER A 23 57.22 -24.17 -27.36
N GLY A 24 56.05 -24.62 -27.78
CA GLY A 24 54.77 -24.37 -27.10
C GLY A 24 53.89 -23.33 -27.83
N ASP A 25 52.67 -23.14 -27.30
CA ASP A 25 51.68 -22.15 -27.76
C ASP A 25 52.10 -20.72 -27.39
N ASN A 26 53.21 -20.26 -27.98
CA ASN A 26 53.70 -18.90 -27.80
C ASN A 26 53.02 -17.99 -28.84
N LEU A 27 51.78 -17.60 -28.57
CA LEU A 27 51.00 -16.58 -29.32
C LEU A 27 51.52 -15.14 -29.10
N GLY A 28 52.78 -14.98 -28.68
CA GLY A 28 53.42 -13.68 -28.42
C GLY A 28 54.24 -13.17 -29.61
N THR A 29 54.90 -12.02 -29.43
CA THR A 29 55.80 -11.44 -30.44
C THR A 29 57.23 -11.96 -30.23
N ALA A 30 57.75 -12.75 -31.16
CA ALA A 30 59.13 -13.21 -31.13
C ALA A 30 60.02 -12.36 -32.05
N ILE A 31 61.10 -11.81 -31.50
CA ILE A 31 61.98 -10.88 -32.21
C ILE A 31 63.40 -11.46 -32.20
N SER A 32 64.04 -11.56 -33.37
CA SER A 32 65.41 -12.06 -33.52
C SER A 32 66.25 -11.09 -34.34
N GLY A 33 67.57 -11.10 -34.12
CA GLY A 33 68.52 -10.32 -34.92
C GLY A 33 68.75 -8.87 -34.48
N VAL A 34 68.42 -8.51 -33.24
CA VAL A 34 68.39 -7.11 -32.80
C VAL A 34 69.73 -6.70 -32.16
N ASN A 35 70.65 -6.21 -32.99
CA ASN A 35 71.92 -5.66 -32.52
C ASN A 35 71.81 -4.12 -32.41
N ASN A 36 72.12 -3.58 -31.24
CA ASN A 36 72.19 -2.14 -30.97
C ASN A 36 70.91 -1.34 -31.33
N SER A 37 69.72 -1.91 -31.09
CA SER A 37 68.43 -1.27 -31.37
C SER A 37 67.50 -1.32 -30.15
N THR A 38 66.76 -0.23 -29.89
CA THR A 38 65.63 -0.23 -28.93
C THR A 38 64.37 -0.62 -29.69
N ILE A 39 63.69 -1.67 -29.25
CA ILE A 39 62.42 -2.09 -29.86
C ILE A 39 61.29 -1.88 -28.87
N ASN A 40 60.32 -1.09 -29.28
CA ASN A 40 59.05 -0.92 -28.58
C ASN A 40 58.05 -1.89 -29.21
N VAL A 41 57.57 -2.85 -28.40
CA VAL A 41 56.49 -3.77 -28.79
C VAL A 41 55.26 -3.41 -27.99
N GLU A 42 54.18 -3.10 -28.70
CA GLU A 42 52.85 -2.98 -28.11
C GLU A 42 52.05 -4.22 -28.53
N SER A 43 51.58 -4.99 -27.56
CA SER A 43 50.74 -6.18 -27.79
C SER A 43 49.47 -6.09 -26.98
N VAL A 44 48.35 -6.51 -27.58
CA VAL A 44 47.05 -6.60 -26.92
C VAL A 44 46.79 -8.06 -26.54
N ASP A 45 46.53 -8.32 -25.25
CA ASP A 45 46.03 -9.62 -24.81
C ASP A 45 44.52 -9.71 -25.10
N HIS A 46 44.18 -10.40 -26.18
CA HIS A 46 42.79 -10.59 -26.60
C HIS A 46 41.97 -11.39 -25.59
N GLY A 47 42.58 -12.30 -24.81
CA GLY A 47 41.89 -13.07 -23.78
C GLY A 47 41.43 -12.18 -22.62
N ALA A 48 42.30 -11.27 -22.19
CA ALA A 48 41.95 -10.27 -21.18
C ALA A 48 40.83 -9.32 -21.65
N VAL A 49 40.89 -8.86 -22.92
CA VAL A 49 39.85 -8.01 -23.51
C VAL A 49 38.51 -8.75 -23.60
N GLN A 50 38.52 -10.00 -24.07
CA GLN A 50 37.30 -10.79 -24.18
C GLN A 50 36.70 -11.13 -22.81
N GLY A 51 37.55 -11.41 -21.82
CA GLY A 51 37.13 -11.58 -20.43
C GLY A 51 36.48 -10.32 -19.85
N ALA A 52 37.05 -9.14 -20.13
CA ALA A 52 36.48 -7.86 -19.70
C ALA A 52 35.12 -7.56 -20.36
N LEU A 53 34.98 -7.85 -21.66
CA LEU A 53 33.70 -7.69 -22.36
C LEU A 53 32.62 -8.62 -21.78
N LYS A 54 32.97 -9.89 -21.56
CA LYS A 54 32.04 -10.87 -20.96
C LYS A 54 31.62 -10.47 -19.54
N LEU A 55 32.56 -9.99 -18.72
CA LEU A 55 32.23 -9.46 -17.40
C LEU A 55 31.29 -8.25 -17.50
N GLY A 56 31.52 -7.35 -18.46
CA GLY A 56 30.62 -6.22 -18.71
C GLY A 56 29.21 -6.65 -19.08
N GLU A 57 29.07 -7.65 -19.96
CA GLU A 57 27.77 -8.24 -20.33
C GLU A 57 27.06 -8.85 -19.12
N GLU A 58 27.78 -9.63 -18.30
CA GLU A 58 27.20 -10.26 -17.10
C GLU A 58 26.75 -9.25 -16.05
N ILE A 59 27.51 -8.16 -15.86
CA ILE A 59 27.12 -7.04 -14.99
C ILE A 59 25.85 -6.36 -15.51
N ILE A 60 25.76 -6.09 -16.82
CA ILE A 60 24.57 -5.45 -17.41
C ILE A 60 23.36 -6.35 -17.23
N PHE A 61 23.48 -7.64 -17.55
CA PHE A 61 22.40 -8.61 -17.39
C PHE A 61 21.94 -8.74 -15.93
N SER A 62 22.89 -8.79 -15.00
CA SER A 62 22.60 -8.84 -13.56
C SER A 62 21.91 -7.56 -13.09
N ALA A 63 22.39 -6.39 -13.52
CA ALA A 63 21.80 -5.11 -13.17
C ALA A 63 20.36 -4.96 -13.72
N GLU A 64 20.11 -5.41 -14.95
CA GLU A 64 18.77 -5.43 -15.55
C GLU A 64 17.82 -6.34 -14.77
N SER A 65 18.25 -7.56 -14.44
CA SER A 65 17.46 -8.52 -13.64
C SER A 65 17.13 -7.98 -12.25
N MET A 66 18.11 -7.33 -11.61
CA MET A 66 17.90 -6.64 -10.32
C MET A 66 16.93 -5.46 -10.47
N HIS A 67 17.03 -4.69 -11.56
CA HIS A 67 16.15 -3.56 -11.81
C HIS A 67 14.70 -4.00 -11.99
N GLU A 68 14.45 -5.04 -12.78
CA GLU A 68 13.11 -5.60 -12.99
C GLU A 68 12.50 -6.12 -11.67
N THR A 69 13.28 -6.89 -10.91
CA THR A 69 12.85 -7.42 -9.61
C THR A 69 12.52 -6.29 -8.62
N ASN A 70 13.37 -5.25 -8.57
CA ASN A 70 13.14 -4.10 -7.71
C ASN A 70 11.90 -3.30 -8.13
N ALA A 71 11.71 -3.09 -9.43
CA ALA A 71 10.54 -2.39 -9.96
C ALA A 71 9.24 -3.16 -9.63
N GLU A 72 9.24 -4.49 -9.80
CA GLU A 72 8.11 -5.34 -9.45
C GLU A 72 7.83 -5.30 -7.93
N TYR A 73 8.87 -5.38 -7.10
CA TYR A 73 8.74 -5.28 -5.66
C TYR A 73 8.15 -3.94 -5.22
N LEU A 74 8.62 -2.83 -5.79
CA LEU A 74 8.10 -1.50 -5.52
C LEU A 74 6.63 -1.36 -5.97
N ALA A 75 6.26 -1.90 -7.13
CA ALA A 75 4.88 -1.91 -7.61
C ALA A 75 3.96 -2.72 -6.66
N LYS A 76 4.41 -3.90 -6.22
CA LYS A 76 3.68 -4.73 -5.24
C LYS A 76 3.53 -4.04 -3.89
N LEU A 77 4.59 -3.39 -3.39
CA LEU A 77 4.54 -2.63 -2.13
C LEU A 77 3.55 -1.46 -2.23
N ASN A 78 3.59 -0.70 -3.32
CA ASN A 78 2.68 0.42 -3.53
C ASN A 78 1.22 -0.07 -3.56
N GLY A 79 0.95 -1.14 -4.33
CA GLY A 79 -0.38 -1.76 -4.40
C GLY A 79 -0.88 -2.25 -3.04
N ARG A 80 -0.02 -2.93 -2.26
CA ARG A 80 -0.38 -3.37 -0.90
C ARG A 80 -0.62 -2.21 0.06
N SER A 81 0.16 -1.14 -0.03
CA SER A 81 -0.03 0.06 0.79
C SER A 81 -1.35 0.75 0.47
N MET A 82 -1.70 0.88 -0.82
CA MET A 82 -3.00 1.41 -1.24
C MET A 82 -4.16 0.52 -0.79
N GLN A 83 -4.02 -0.80 -0.92
CA GLN A 83 -5.04 -1.75 -0.48
C GLN A 83 -5.27 -1.67 1.03
N PHE A 84 -4.19 -1.60 1.83
CA PHE A 84 -4.27 -1.42 3.27
C PHE A 84 -4.94 -0.09 3.66
N ALA A 85 -4.56 1.00 2.99
CA ALA A 85 -5.16 2.31 3.22
C ALA A 85 -6.65 2.31 2.89
N ASN A 86 -7.04 1.69 1.76
CA ASN A 86 -8.43 1.61 1.34
C ASN A 86 -9.26 0.75 2.31
N ALA A 87 -8.75 -0.42 2.72
CA ALA A 87 -9.41 -1.27 3.70
C ALA A 87 -9.56 -0.58 5.07
N SER A 88 -8.55 0.17 5.51
CA SER A 88 -8.62 0.94 6.75
C SER A 88 -9.68 2.05 6.65
N LEU A 89 -9.70 2.80 5.55
CA LEU A 89 -10.71 3.84 5.33
C LEU A 89 -12.13 3.27 5.25
N GLU A 90 -12.29 2.12 4.59
CA GLU A 90 -13.57 1.42 4.48
C GLU A 90 -14.08 0.98 5.86
N GLU A 91 -13.23 0.38 6.68
CA GLU A 91 -13.54 -0.02 8.06
C GLU A 91 -13.93 1.17 8.95
N TYR A 92 -13.14 2.27 8.90
CA TYR A 92 -13.46 3.48 9.64
C TYR A 92 -14.75 4.13 9.16
N SER A 93 -15.00 4.15 7.85
CA SER A 93 -16.22 4.71 7.27
C SER A 93 -17.43 3.87 7.66
N ALA A 94 -17.33 2.54 7.62
CA ALA A 94 -18.38 1.62 8.05
C ALA A 94 -18.70 1.81 9.54
N THR A 95 -17.67 1.79 10.39
CA THR A 95 -17.81 2.02 11.83
C THR A 95 -18.44 3.38 12.14
N ASN A 96 -18.01 4.45 11.45
CA ASN A 96 -18.58 5.77 11.65
C ASN A 96 -20.03 5.86 11.16
N SER A 97 -20.37 5.19 10.05
CA SER A 97 -21.75 5.09 9.58
C SER A 97 -22.64 4.35 10.58
N GLU A 98 -22.18 3.24 11.15
CA GLU A 98 -22.89 2.51 12.20
C GLU A 98 -23.07 3.37 13.45
N ASN A 99 -22.02 4.05 13.90
CA ASN A 99 -22.09 4.96 15.05
C ASN A 99 -23.08 6.10 14.81
N LEU A 100 -23.08 6.71 13.61
CA LEU A 100 -24.02 7.76 13.23
C LEU A 100 -25.46 7.21 13.17
N GLN A 101 -25.66 6.01 12.64
CA GLN A 101 -26.98 5.38 12.59
C GLN A 101 -27.49 5.04 14.00
N MET A 102 -26.61 4.55 14.87
CA MET A 102 -26.94 4.26 16.26
C MET A 102 -27.24 5.55 17.03
N MET A 103 -26.44 6.60 16.86
CA MET A 103 -26.71 7.94 17.41
C MET A 103 -28.04 8.49 16.90
N ALA A 104 -28.33 8.39 15.60
CA ALA A 104 -29.59 8.82 15.03
C ALA A 104 -30.78 8.04 15.61
N GLY A 105 -30.62 6.72 15.78
CA GLY A 105 -31.63 5.87 16.42
C GLY A 105 -31.86 6.21 17.89
N LEU A 106 -30.78 6.43 18.66
CA LEU A 106 -30.86 6.86 20.06
C LEU A 106 -31.49 8.25 20.20
N ALA A 107 -31.09 9.20 19.35
CA ALA A 107 -31.68 10.54 19.32
C ALA A 107 -33.16 10.50 18.95
N GLY A 108 -33.55 9.67 17.98
CA GLY A 108 -34.94 9.45 17.60
C GLY A 108 -35.77 8.86 18.75
N ASN A 109 -35.27 7.80 19.39
CA ASN A 109 -35.91 7.20 20.56
C ASN A 109 -35.99 8.16 21.75
N GLN A 110 -34.94 8.96 21.98
CA GLN A 110 -34.93 9.96 23.04
C GLN A 110 -35.94 11.08 22.75
N ALA A 111 -36.04 11.55 21.51
CA ALA A 111 -37.05 12.53 21.10
C ALA A 111 -38.47 11.99 21.24
N ALA A 112 -38.72 10.73 20.84
CA ALA A 112 -40.02 10.07 21.00
C ALA A 112 -40.40 9.94 22.48
N GLN A 113 -39.47 9.43 23.33
CA GLN A 113 -39.69 9.35 24.77
C GLN A 113 -39.89 10.72 25.42
N ASN A 114 -39.16 11.75 24.99
CA ASN A 114 -39.38 13.11 25.48
C ASN A 114 -40.75 13.65 25.08
N SER A 115 -41.23 13.37 23.88
CA SER A 115 -42.57 13.78 23.44
C SER A 115 -43.66 13.08 24.26
N GLU A 116 -43.48 11.81 24.57
CA GLU A 116 -44.42 11.02 25.34
C GLU A 116 -44.45 11.45 26.81
N SER A 117 -43.27 11.70 27.40
CA SER A 117 -43.17 12.22 28.77
C SER A 117 -43.73 13.64 28.90
N LEU A 118 -43.48 14.53 27.93
CA LEU A 118 -44.09 15.85 27.85
C LEU A 118 -45.61 15.75 27.66
N GLY A 119 -46.09 14.78 26.88
CA GLY A 119 -47.52 14.51 26.70
C GLY A 119 -48.18 14.13 28.02
N ALA A 120 -47.62 13.17 28.76
CA ALA A 120 -48.11 12.77 30.07
C ALA A 120 -48.08 13.91 31.10
N VAL A 121 -47.02 14.72 31.12
CA VAL A 121 -46.95 15.92 31.98
C VAL A 121 -48.00 16.96 31.58
N MET A 122 -48.23 17.17 30.28
CA MET A 122 -49.24 18.10 29.79
C MET A 122 -50.65 17.61 30.10
N GLU A 123 -50.90 16.30 30.03
CA GLU A 123 -52.16 15.69 30.41
C GLU A 123 -52.41 15.79 31.91
N LEU A 124 -51.40 15.53 32.75
CA LEU A 124 -51.46 15.77 34.19
C LEU A 124 -51.68 17.25 34.51
N ALA A 125 -51.05 18.17 33.77
CA ALA A 125 -51.24 19.59 33.93
C ALA A 125 -52.67 20.02 33.56
N LYS A 126 -53.22 19.52 32.44
CA LYS A 126 -54.61 19.74 32.05
C LYS A 126 -55.58 19.15 33.06
N PHE A 127 -55.36 17.94 33.53
CA PHE A 127 -56.18 17.30 34.57
C PHE A 127 -56.19 18.11 35.88
N ASN A 128 -55.02 18.62 36.32
CA ASN A 128 -54.93 19.52 37.47
C ASN A 128 -55.56 20.90 37.20
N GLN A 129 -55.47 21.41 35.97
CA GLN A 129 -56.02 22.71 35.56
C GLN A 129 -57.55 22.69 35.44
N ASP A 130 -58.11 21.57 34.94
CA ASP A 130 -59.54 21.27 34.93
C ASP A 130 -60.02 20.72 36.29
N GLY A 131 -59.10 20.51 37.24
CA GLY A 131 -59.36 20.08 38.62
C GLY A 131 -60.07 18.73 38.74
N GLY A 132 -59.98 17.86 37.73
CA GLY A 132 -60.75 16.62 37.65
C GLY A 132 -62.28 16.82 37.53
N GLN A 133 -62.75 18.05 37.28
CA GLN A 133 -64.17 18.35 37.29
C GLN A 133 -64.91 17.79 36.07
N SER A 134 -64.31 17.60 34.89
CA SER A 134 -65.08 17.19 33.71
C SER A 134 -65.69 15.78 33.85
N GLU A 135 -64.91 14.78 34.28
CA GLU A 135 -65.41 13.42 34.52
C GLU A 135 -66.35 13.36 35.73
N GLN A 136 -66.04 14.12 36.79
CA GLN A 136 -66.88 14.16 37.98
C GLN A 136 -68.22 14.84 37.69
N ASN A 137 -68.24 15.86 36.84
CA ASN A 137 -69.45 16.60 36.47
C ASN A 137 -70.34 15.82 35.49
N GLU A 138 -69.77 15.02 34.57
CA GLU A 138 -70.55 14.08 33.75
C GLU A 138 -71.23 13.00 34.60
N MET A 139 -70.50 12.37 35.53
CA MET A 139 -71.07 11.38 36.43
C MET A 139 -72.13 11.99 37.37
N ASN A 140 -71.91 13.22 37.83
CA ASN A 140 -72.86 13.92 38.70
C ASN A 140 -74.12 14.38 37.93
N LEU A 141 -74.00 14.73 36.64
CA LEU A 141 -75.12 15.04 35.76
C LEU A 141 -76.02 13.82 35.53
N TYR A 142 -75.43 12.64 35.26
CA TYR A 142 -76.17 11.38 35.16
C TYR A 142 -76.87 11.01 36.48
N LEU A 143 -76.18 11.18 37.61
CA LEU A 143 -76.76 10.91 38.94
C LEU A 143 -77.96 11.85 39.23
N MET A 144 -77.84 13.15 38.89
CA MET A 144 -78.95 14.10 39.03
C MET A 144 -80.15 13.76 38.14
N MET A 145 -79.91 13.37 36.88
CA MET A 145 -80.98 12.93 35.97
C MET A 145 -81.73 11.71 36.53
N PHE A 146 -81.00 10.75 37.09
CA PHE A 146 -81.60 9.58 37.72
C PHE A 146 -82.45 9.96 38.94
N ILE A 147 -81.94 10.81 39.83
CA ILE A 147 -82.69 11.29 41.00
C ILE A 147 -83.95 12.06 40.58
N ALA A 148 -83.85 12.92 39.56
CA ALA A 148 -85.00 13.67 39.03
C ALA A 148 -86.07 12.74 38.44
N ALA A 149 -85.67 11.68 37.74
CA ALA A 149 -86.61 10.69 37.20
C ALA A 149 -87.32 9.92 38.32
N VAL A 150 -86.61 9.51 39.37
CA VAL A 150 -87.19 8.82 40.53
C VAL A 150 -88.15 9.73 41.29
N LEU A 151 -87.77 10.99 41.55
CA LEU A 151 -88.63 11.96 42.22
C LEU A 151 -89.87 12.30 41.37
N GLY A 152 -89.71 12.45 40.06
CA GLY A 152 -90.82 12.64 39.12
C GLY A 152 -91.79 11.45 39.13
N PHE A 153 -91.26 10.24 39.21
CA PHE A 153 -92.08 9.02 39.30
C PHE A 153 -92.83 8.93 40.64
N VAL A 154 -92.17 9.22 41.77
CA VAL A 154 -92.78 9.17 43.11
C VAL A 154 -93.86 10.25 43.26
N THR A 155 -93.61 11.46 42.78
CA THR A 155 -94.61 12.54 42.80
C THR A 155 -95.79 12.25 41.88
N TYR A 156 -95.56 11.70 40.68
CA TYR A 156 -96.62 11.23 39.80
C TYR A 156 -97.49 10.13 40.45
N LYS A 157 -96.86 9.20 41.19
CA LYS A 157 -97.55 8.15 41.96
C LYS A 157 -98.29 8.67 43.21
N ALA A 158 -97.95 9.84 43.73
CA ALA A 158 -98.57 10.43 44.91
C ALA A 158 -99.76 11.34 44.58
N VAL A 159 -99.82 11.86 43.35
CA VAL A 159 -100.88 12.77 42.87
C VAL A 159 -102.01 12.03 42.13
N ARG A 160 -101.86 10.72 41.88
CA ARG A 160 -102.85 9.88 41.19
C ARG A 160 -103.16 8.62 41.99
#